data_AF-A0A950K430-F1
#
_entry.id   AF-A0A950K430-F1
#
_cell.length_a   1.000
_cell.length_b   1.000
_cell.length_c   1.000
_cell.angle_alpha   90.00
_cell.angle_beta   90.00
_cell.angle_gamma   90.00
#
_symmetry.space_group_name_H-M   'P 1'
#
loop_
_entity.id
_entity.type
_entity.pdbx_description
1 polymer ?
#
loop_
_entity_poly.entity_id
_entity_poly.type
_entity_poly.pdbx_seq_one_letter_code
_entity_poly.pdbx_strand_id
1 'polypeptide(L)'
;MAKITFKNNPINTVGTLPAVGSKAPDFKLTKTDLSDVSLKDFAGKKVILNIFPSIDTGVCATSVRKFNTEAGALPNTVVVGVSKDLPFAHKRFCGAEGINNVVTTSDLREGSFGKAYGVTMSEGPLAGLFSRSVVVIDE
;
A
#
# COMPACT_ATOMS: atom_id res chain seq x y z
N MET A 1 18.99 -0.84 -0.85
CA MET A 1 18.14 -1.28 -1.97
C MET A 1 17.83 -2.75 -1.76
N ALA A 2 16.57 -3.16 -1.94
CA ALA A 2 16.15 -4.56 -1.84
C ALA A 2 16.13 -5.21 -3.24
N LYS A 3 16.51 -6.48 -3.31
CA LYS A 3 16.44 -7.30 -4.52
C LYS A 3 15.23 -8.24 -4.43
N ILE A 4 14.26 -8.05 -5.31
CA ILE A 4 13.05 -8.87 -5.45
C ILE A 4 13.06 -9.59 -6.79
N THR A 5 12.01 -10.38 -7.07
CA THR A 5 11.85 -11.03 -8.39
C THR A 5 10.47 -10.75 -8.98
N PHE A 6 10.41 -10.66 -10.31
CA PHE A 6 9.17 -10.66 -11.08
C PHE A 6 9.28 -11.71 -12.20
N LYS A 7 8.44 -12.73 -12.15
CA LYS A 7 8.53 -13.90 -13.05
C LYS A 7 9.95 -14.48 -13.11
N ASN A 8 10.57 -14.66 -11.94
CA ASN A 8 11.96 -15.12 -11.75
C ASN A 8 13.06 -14.17 -12.24
N ASN A 9 12.73 -13.02 -12.84
CA ASN A 9 13.72 -12.01 -13.19
C ASN A 9 14.00 -11.10 -11.99
N PRO A 10 15.27 -10.86 -11.63
CA PRO A 10 15.60 -9.96 -10.53
C PRO A 10 15.19 -8.52 -10.85
N ILE A 11 14.65 -7.82 -9.85
CA ILE A 11 14.31 -6.40 -9.89
C ILE A 11 14.78 -5.76 -8.59
N ASN A 12 15.39 -4.59 -8.67
CA ASN A 12 15.74 -3.77 -7.52
C ASN A 12 14.63 -2.78 -7.15
N THR A 13 14.51 -2.47 -5.86
CA THR A 13 13.75 -1.32 -5.37
C THR A 13 14.68 -0.16 -5.02
N VAL A 14 14.14 1.07 -5.01
CA VAL A 14 14.88 2.31 -4.72
C VAL A 14 15.44 2.39 -3.30
N GLY A 15 15.01 1.51 -2.40
CA GLY A 15 15.39 1.53 -0.99
C GLY A 15 15.16 0.18 -0.32
N THR A 16 14.98 0.18 0.98
CA THR A 16 14.53 -0.98 1.76
C THR A 16 13.36 -0.56 2.61
N LEU A 17 12.51 -1.51 2.97
CA LEU A 17 11.43 -1.25 3.91
C LEU A 17 11.98 -0.69 5.24
N PRO A 18 11.19 0.13 5.97
CA PRO A 18 11.53 0.54 7.32
C PRO A 18 11.84 -0.67 8.21
N ALA A 19 12.84 -0.53 9.08
CA ALA A 19 13.21 -1.59 10.01
C ALA A 19 12.18 -1.71 11.14
N VAL A 20 12.03 -2.91 11.70
CA VAL A 20 11.20 -3.12 12.90
C VAL A 20 11.72 -2.26 14.05
N GLY A 21 10.81 -1.57 14.74
CA GLY A 21 11.12 -0.62 15.81
C GLY A 21 11.56 0.77 15.34
N SER A 22 11.69 1.01 14.03
CA SER A 22 11.91 2.36 13.50
C SER A 22 10.60 3.13 13.42
N LYS A 23 10.68 4.46 13.57
CA LYS A 23 9.54 5.35 13.35
C LYS A 23 9.11 5.27 11.88
N ALA A 24 7.83 4.96 11.65
CA ALA A 24 7.26 4.93 10.31
C ALA A 24 7.37 6.32 9.64
N PRO A 25 7.81 6.40 8.37
CA PRO A 25 7.77 7.64 7.60
C PRO A 25 6.32 8.13 7.45
N ASP A 26 6.11 9.45 7.60
CA ASP A 26 4.81 10.04 7.30
C ASP A 26 4.51 9.95 5.80
N PHE A 27 3.23 10.04 5.45
CA PHE A 27 2.77 10.01 4.07
C PHE A 27 1.55 10.89 3.88
N LYS A 28 1.30 11.26 2.62
CA LYS A 28 0.06 11.90 2.20
C LYS A 28 -0.41 11.24 0.91
N LEU A 29 -1.53 10.54 1.00
CA LEU A 29 -2.07 9.71 -0.07
C LEU A 29 -3.48 10.19 -0.43
N THR A 30 -3.89 9.91 -1.66
CA THR A 30 -5.19 10.33 -2.19
C THR A 30 -6.22 9.22 -2.08
N LYS A 31 -7.34 9.48 -1.41
CA LYS A 31 -8.48 8.56 -1.31
C LYS A 31 -9.31 8.53 -2.59
N THR A 32 -10.25 7.59 -2.67
CA THR A 32 -11.21 7.44 -3.78
C THR A 32 -12.10 8.69 -3.96
N ASP A 33 -12.44 9.39 -2.89
CA ASP A 33 -13.18 10.66 -2.91
C ASP A 33 -12.32 11.89 -3.31
N LEU A 34 -11.05 11.67 -3.71
CA LEU A 34 -10.07 12.70 -4.04
C LEU A 34 -9.65 13.61 -2.87
N SER A 35 -10.03 13.29 -1.64
CA SER A 35 -9.46 13.93 -0.45
C SER A 35 -8.13 13.26 -0.07
N ASP A 36 -7.33 13.98 0.70
CA ASP A 36 -6.05 13.50 1.20
C ASP A 36 -6.22 12.74 2.52
N VAL A 37 -5.32 11.79 2.77
CA VAL A 37 -5.16 11.11 4.06
C VAL A 37 -3.68 10.95 4.36
N SER A 38 -3.35 11.01 5.64
CA SER A 38 -1.99 10.95 6.18
C SER A 38 -1.89 9.97 7.33
N LEU A 39 -0.66 9.62 7.75
CA LEU A 39 -0.47 8.65 8.83
C LEU A 39 -1.11 9.13 10.14
N LYS A 40 -1.02 10.44 10.43
CA LYS A 40 -1.62 11.06 11.63
C LYS A 40 -3.15 10.94 11.70
N ASP A 41 -3.84 10.75 10.57
CA ASP A 41 -5.30 10.60 10.55
C ASP A 41 -5.73 9.24 11.14
N PHE A 42 -4.77 8.36 11.39
CA PHE A 42 -4.96 7.05 12.02
C PHE A 42 -4.35 6.96 13.43
N ALA A 43 -4.00 8.09 14.05
CA ALA A 43 -3.39 8.11 15.39
C ALA A 43 -4.20 7.31 16.42
N GLY A 44 -3.51 6.51 17.24
CA GLY A 44 -4.14 5.65 18.25
C GLY A 44 -4.74 4.36 17.69
N LYS A 45 -4.53 4.05 16.41
CA LYS A 45 -4.90 2.76 15.79
C LYS A 45 -3.65 2.08 15.24
N LYS A 46 -3.66 0.76 15.22
CA LYS A 46 -2.68 -0.03 14.46
C LYS A 46 -2.95 0.14 12.97
N VAL A 47 -1.91 0.45 12.19
CA VAL A 47 -2.03 0.69 10.76
C VAL A 47 -1.33 -0.44 9.99
N ILE A 48 -2.07 -1.09 9.11
CA ILE A 48 -1.53 -2.11 8.20
C ILE A 48 -1.47 -1.51 6.80
N LEU A 49 -0.27 -1.20 6.33
CA LEU A 49 -0.03 -0.78 4.95
C LEU A 49 0.05 -2.03 4.06
N ASN A 50 -0.97 -2.25 3.24
CA ASN A 50 -1.01 -3.29 2.21
C ASN A 50 -0.56 -2.67 0.88
N ILE A 51 0.72 -2.81 0.55
CA ILE A 51 1.36 -2.12 -0.57
C ILE A 51 1.42 -3.04 -1.78
N PHE A 52 1.06 -2.53 -2.96
CA PHE A 52 1.01 -3.35 -4.16
C PHE A 52 1.34 -2.63 -5.47
N PRO A 53 1.77 -3.38 -6.51
CA PRO A 53 2.09 -2.79 -7.81
C PRO A 53 0.87 -2.15 -8.48
N SER A 54 -0.22 -2.92 -8.57
CA SER A 54 -1.51 -2.46 -9.07
C SER A 54 -2.63 -3.36 -8.56
N ILE A 55 -3.78 -2.74 -8.32
CA ILE A 55 -5.05 -3.36 -7.93
C ILE A 55 -5.72 -4.05 -9.12
N ASP A 56 -5.41 -3.61 -10.35
CA ASP A 56 -6.01 -4.08 -11.60
C ASP A 56 -5.23 -5.30 -12.16
N THR A 57 -4.91 -6.24 -11.28
CA THR A 57 -4.26 -7.51 -11.65
C THR A 57 -4.92 -8.68 -10.94
N GLY A 58 -5.23 -9.76 -11.68
CA GLY A 58 -6.09 -10.85 -11.21
C GLY A 58 -5.60 -11.60 -9.95
N VAL A 59 -4.29 -11.60 -9.67
CA VAL A 59 -3.72 -12.23 -8.47
C VAL A 59 -3.89 -11.35 -7.22
N CYS A 60 -3.97 -10.03 -7.40
CA CYS A 60 -4.10 -9.08 -6.31
C CYS A 60 -5.51 -9.04 -5.75
N ALA A 61 -6.53 -9.24 -6.58
CA ALA A 61 -7.91 -8.98 -6.18
C ALA A 61 -8.37 -9.84 -4.99
N THR A 62 -8.24 -11.16 -5.12
CA THR A 62 -8.70 -12.12 -4.12
C THR A 62 -7.85 -12.09 -2.85
N SER A 63 -6.52 -12.00 -3.01
CA SER A 63 -5.59 -11.96 -1.89
C SER A 63 -5.74 -10.68 -1.06
N VAL A 64 -5.87 -9.52 -1.72
CA VAL A 64 -6.14 -8.23 -1.07
C VAL A 64 -7.47 -8.29 -0.35
N ARG A 65 -8.54 -8.80 -0.98
CA ARG A 65 -9.86 -8.88 -0.34
C ARG A 65 -9.86 -9.75 0.93
N LYS A 66 -9.26 -10.95 0.86
CA LYS A 66 -9.19 -11.85 2.01
C LYS A 66 -8.38 -11.24 3.15
N PHE A 67 -7.19 -10.73 2.85
CA PHE A 67 -6.33 -10.06 3.82
C PHE A 67 -7.04 -8.87 4.47
N ASN A 68 -7.65 -8.01 3.66
CA ASN A 68 -8.38 -6.84 4.13
C ASN A 68 -9.55 -7.21 5.05
N THR A 69 -10.26 -8.31 4.75
CA THR A 69 -11.38 -8.79 5.58
C THR A 69 -10.89 -9.27 6.94
N GLU A 70 -9.85 -10.10 6.97
CA GLU A 70 -9.29 -10.65 8.21
C GLU A 70 -8.62 -9.56 9.05
N ALA A 71 -7.84 -8.69 8.42
CA ALA A 71 -7.12 -7.62 9.09
C ALA A 71 -8.05 -6.48 9.56
N GLY A 72 -9.08 -6.14 8.79
CA GLY A 72 -10.08 -5.13 9.18
C GLY A 72 -11.00 -5.56 10.33
N ALA A 73 -11.08 -6.87 10.61
CA ALA A 73 -11.79 -7.44 11.74
C ALA A 73 -10.98 -7.41 13.05
N LEU A 74 -9.69 -7.08 12.99
CA LEU A 74 -8.85 -6.98 14.18
C LEU A 74 -9.24 -5.74 15.02
N PRO A 75 -9.20 -5.84 16.35
CA PRO A 75 -9.50 -4.72 17.23
C PRO A 75 -8.48 -3.59 16.99
N ASN A 76 -8.98 -2.36 17.03
CA ASN A 76 -8.18 -1.14 16.91
C ASN A 76 -7.23 -1.10 15.69
N THR A 77 -7.63 -1.68 14.56
CA THR A 77 -6.79 -1.84 13.38
C THR A 77 -7.43 -1.21 12.15
N VAL A 78 -6.63 -0.56 11.31
CA VAL A 78 -7.03 -0.05 10.00
C VAL A 78 -6.08 -0.58 8.92
N VAL A 79 -6.65 -1.00 7.80
CA VAL A 79 -5.88 -1.42 6.63
C VAL A 79 -5.86 -0.30 5.60
N VAL A 80 -4.67 0.09 5.15
CA VAL A 80 -4.46 1.09 4.11
C VAL A 80 -3.85 0.39 2.90
N GLY A 81 -4.63 0.23 1.84
CA GLY A 81 -4.17 -0.32 0.57
C GLY A 81 -3.50 0.75 -0.28
N VAL A 82 -2.20 0.64 -0.53
CA VAL A 82 -1.39 1.70 -1.16
C VAL A 82 -0.84 1.25 -2.52
N SER A 83 -1.06 2.08 -3.55
CA SER A 83 -0.51 1.85 -4.89
C SER A 83 -0.33 3.14 -5.68
N LYS A 84 0.11 3.01 -6.94
CA LYS A 84 0.09 4.10 -7.93
C LYS A 84 -1.14 4.13 -8.81
N ASP A 85 -2.10 3.23 -8.61
CA ASP A 85 -3.35 3.27 -9.36
C ASP A 85 -4.10 4.56 -9.05
N LEU A 86 -4.80 5.10 -10.05
CA LEU A 86 -5.63 6.28 -9.83
C LEU A 86 -6.79 5.95 -8.87
N PRO A 87 -7.27 6.95 -8.10
CA PRO A 87 -8.47 6.81 -7.25
C PRO A 87 -9.68 6.21 -7.99
N PHE A 88 -9.79 6.46 -9.30
CA PHE A 88 -10.85 5.91 -10.15
C PHE A 88 -10.73 4.41 -10.36
N ALA A 89 -9.51 3.87 -10.49
CA ALA A 89 -9.29 2.43 -10.59
C ALA A 89 -9.58 1.74 -9.25
N HIS A 90 -9.22 2.37 -8.13
CA HIS A 90 -9.61 1.91 -6.80
C HIS A 90 -11.13 1.84 -6.61
N LYS A 91 -11.90 2.80 -7.14
CA LYS A 91 -13.38 2.74 -7.10
C LYS A 91 -13.98 1.56 -7.86
N ARG A 92 -13.34 1.15 -8.96
CA ARG A 92 -13.80 0.00 -9.77
C ARG A 92 -13.50 -1.34 -9.10
N PHE A 93 -12.68 -1.35 -8.05
CA PHE A 93 -12.20 -2.56 -7.43
C PHE A 93 -13.00 -2.93 -6.18
N CYS A 94 -13.66 -4.10 -6.23
CA CYS A 94 -14.49 -4.61 -5.15
C CYS A 94 -13.75 -5.08 -3.88
N GLY A 95 -12.40 -5.09 -3.85
CA GLY A 95 -11.66 -5.69 -2.73
C GLY A 95 -11.57 -4.82 -1.47
N ALA A 96 -12.18 -3.63 -1.47
CA ALA A 96 -12.51 -2.87 -0.26
C ALA A 96 -14.03 -2.67 -0.09
N GLU A 97 -14.82 -3.07 -1.09
CA GLU A 97 -16.27 -2.88 -1.08
C GLU A 97 -16.91 -3.79 -0.02
N GLY A 98 -17.63 -3.17 0.92
CA GLY A 98 -18.28 -3.86 2.04
C GLY A 98 -17.32 -4.35 3.13
N ILE A 99 -16.05 -3.92 3.14
CA ILE A 99 -15.11 -4.26 4.22
C ILE A 99 -14.90 -3.04 5.12
N ASN A 100 -15.28 -3.17 6.38
CA ASN A 100 -15.06 -2.14 7.39
C ASN A 100 -13.56 -1.96 7.68
N ASN A 101 -13.14 -0.75 8.01
CA ASN A 101 -11.75 -0.41 8.39
C ASN A 101 -10.70 -0.61 7.29
N VAL A 102 -11.09 -0.58 6.02
CA VAL A 102 -10.17 -0.66 4.88
C VAL A 102 -10.27 0.62 4.05
N VAL A 103 -9.13 1.26 3.80
CA VAL A 103 -9.04 2.46 2.97
C VAL A 103 -8.07 2.20 1.82
N THR A 104 -8.52 2.37 0.58
CA THR A 104 -7.63 2.32 -0.60
C THR A 104 -7.16 3.71 -0.96
N THR A 105 -5.86 3.85 -1.17
CA THR A 105 -5.20 5.13 -1.39
C THR A 105 -4.19 5.06 -2.54
N SER A 106 -4.01 6.22 -3.18
CA SER A 106 -3.15 6.41 -4.33
C SER A 106 -2.03 7.38 -4.01
N ASP A 107 -0.81 7.05 -4.40
CA ASP A 107 0.35 7.97 -4.36
C ASP A 107 0.40 8.92 -5.58
N LEU A 108 -0.74 9.14 -6.24
CA LEU A 108 -0.86 9.98 -7.44
C LEU A 108 -0.30 11.40 -7.26
N ARG A 109 -0.71 12.09 -6.19
CA ARG A 109 -0.47 13.53 -6.05
C ARG A 109 0.96 13.85 -5.60
N GLU A 110 1.42 13.21 -4.54
CA GLU A 110 2.73 13.52 -3.97
C GLU A 110 3.85 12.66 -4.56
N GLY A 111 3.59 11.38 -4.85
CA GLY A 111 4.56 10.49 -5.46
C GLY A 111 5.78 10.17 -4.58
N SER A 112 5.73 10.54 -3.30
CA SER A 112 6.83 10.46 -2.34
C SER A 112 6.82 9.17 -1.53
N PHE A 113 5.65 8.52 -1.38
CA PHE A 113 5.46 7.34 -0.53
C PHE A 113 6.44 6.22 -0.90
N GLY A 114 6.51 5.88 -2.19
CA GLY A 114 7.32 4.75 -2.64
C GLY A 114 8.82 4.92 -2.39
N LYS A 115 9.31 6.16 -2.36
CA LYS A 115 10.71 6.48 -1.99
C LYS A 115 10.89 6.42 -0.48
N ALA A 116 9.99 7.01 0.29
CA ALA A 116 10.04 7.04 1.75
C ALA A 116 10.02 5.62 2.37
N TYR A 117 9.23 4.72 1.79
CA TYR A 117 9.12 3.32 2.22
C TYR A 117 10.06 2.37 1.45
N GLY A 118 10.85 2.86 0.49
CA GLY A 118 11.83 2.06 -0.25
C GLY A 118 11.23 0.97 -1.15
N VAL A 119 9.97 1.12 -1.57
CA VAL A 119 9.20 0.10 -2.30
C VAL A 119 9.09 0.35 -3.81
N THR A 120 9.43 1.54 -4.32
CA THR A 120 9.39 1.78 -5.77
C THR A 120 10.38 0.84 -6.48
N MET A 121 9.90 0.07 -7.46
CA MET A 121 10.75 -0.72 -8.35
C MET A 121 11.51 0.21 -9.29
N SER A 122 12.84 0.10 -9.33
CA SER A 122 13.71 1.00 -10.11
C SER A 122 13.93 0.53 -11.55
N GLU A 123 13.61 -0.73 -11.84
CA GLU A 123 13.94 -1.38 -13.11
C GLU A 123 12.88 -2.42 -13.53
N GLY A 124 13.04 -2.95 -14.75
CA GLY A 124 12.15 -3.95 -15.33
C GLY A 124 10.83 -3.37 -15.83
N PRO A 125 9.90 -4.23 -16.30
CA PRO A 125 8.65 -3.80 -16.92
C PRO A 125 7.67 -3.12 -15.96
N LEU A 126 7.91 -3.22 -14.66
CA LEU A 126 7.09 -2.59 -13.61
C LEU A 126 7.78 -1.38 -12.96
N ALA A 127 8.89 -0.88 -13.56
CA ALA A 127 9.61 0.27 -13.04
C ALA A 127 8.65 1.46 -12.79
N GLY A 128 8.79 2.08 -11.63
CA GLY A 128 7.94 3.18 -11.19
C GLY A 128 6.72 2.75 -10.36
N LEU A 129 6.29 1.48 -10.39
CA LEU A 129 5.28 0.93 -9.48
C LEU A 129 5.90 0.48 -8.16
N PHE A 130 5.07 0.12 -7.18
CA PHE A 130 5.53 -0.40 -5.89
C PHE A 130 5.72 -1.91 -5.91
N SER A 131 6.73 -2.40 -5.22
CA SER A 131 6.85 -3.81 -4.89
C SER A 131 5.73 -4.22 -3.93
N ARG A 132 5.27 -5.47 -4.04
CA ARG A 132 4.31 -5.99 -3.08
C ARG A 132 4.99 -6.15 -1.72
N SER A 133 4.41 -5.53 -0.71
CA SER A 133 4.92 -5.53 0.67
C SER A 133 3.81 -5.26 1.67
N VAL A 134 4.04 -5.63 2.93
CA VAL A 134 3.17 -5.31 4.05
C VAL A 134 4.02 -4.66 5.13
N VAL A 135 3.56 -3.52 5.66
CA VAL A 135 4.16 -2.86 6.82
C VAL A 135 3.08 -2.73 7.89
N VAL A 136 3.40 -3.14 9.11
CA VAL A 136 2.50 -3.00 10.27
C VAL A 136 3.11 -1.95 11.18
N ILE A 137 2.30 -0.95 11.54
CA ILE A 137 2.64 0.17 12.40
C ILE A 137 1.76 0.04 13.65
N ASP A 138 2.39 0.20 14.81
CA ASP A 138 1.70 0.28 16.09
C ASP A 138 0.98 1.63 16.29
N GLU A 139 0.47 1.86 17.49
CA GLU A 139 -0.46 2.95 17.85
C GLU A 139 0.23 4.30 18.08
#